data_AF-A0A382RV26-F1
#
_entry.id   AF-A0A382RV26-F1
#
_cell.length_a   1.000
_cell.length_b   1.000
_cell.length_c   1.000
_cell.angle_alpha   90.00
_cell.angle_beta   90.00
_cell.angle_gamma   90.00
#
_symmetry.space_group_name_H-M   'P 1'
#
loop_
_entity.id
_entity.type
_entity.pdbx_description
1 polymer ?
#
loop_
_entity_poly.entity_id
_entity_poly.type
_entity_poly.pdbx_seq_one_letter_code
_entity_poly.pdbx_strand_id
1 'polypeptide(L)'
;MTLPIAGLGLTGCSSNTSNRYLEGNFAPVLAESTVISLDTTGVIPDELAGRFVRNGPNPNDDASRSRYHWFVGRGMVHGVRLDAGRAMWYRNRYVASPSGQTPNTSVIGHAGKTLAIVESGGLPVELDYELTSVNDDMKMGGGFSAHPQLDPDTG
;
A
#
# COMPACT_ATOMS: atom_id res chain seq x y z
N MET A 1 6.05 -25.06 -55.47
CA MET A 1 4.64 -25.44 -55.68
C MET A 1 4.27 -26.34 -54.53
N THR A 2 3.39 -26.01 -53.58
CA THR A 2 2.29 -25.02 -53.52
C THR A 2 2.02 -24.79 -52.02
N LEU A 3 1.82 -23.54 -51.61
CA LEU A 3 1.49 -23.13 -50.23
C LEU A 3 0.04 -23.54 -49.88
N PRO A 4 -0.30 -23.85 -48.61
CA PRO A 4 -1.66 -23.72 -48.14
C PRO A 4 -1.93 -22.32 -47.58
N ILE A 5 -3.08 -21.81 -47.97
CA ILE A 5 -3.67 -20.49 -47.72
C ILE A 5 -4.42 -20.50 -46.37
N ALA A 6 -4.36 -19.37 -45.66
CA ALA A 6 -5.13 -19.11 -44.44
C ALA A 6 -6.65 -19.17 -44.66
N GLY A 7 -7.39 -19.70 -43.69
CA GLY A 7 -8.84 -19.68 -43.67
C GLY A 7 -9.37 -19.78 -42.25
N LEU A 8 -9.93 -18.67 -41.78
CA LEU A 8 -10.49 -18.40 -40.45
C LEU A 8 -11.43 -19.49 -39.93
N GLY A 9 -11.11 -20.02 -38.75
CA GLY A 9 -12.10 -20.50 -37.80
C GLY A 9 -12.00 -19.66 -36.52
N LEU A 10 -12.84 -18.62 -36.41
CA LEU A 10 -13.10 -17.96 -35.13
C LEU A 10 -13.84 -18.96 -34.21
N THR A 11 -13.11 -19.78 -33.47
CA THR A 11 -13.66 -20.46 -32.30
C THR A 11 -13.41 -19.60 -31.07
N GLY A 12 -14.43 -18.82 -30.74
CA GLY A 12 -14.87 -18.47 -29.38
C GLY A 12 -13.82 -17.99 -28.38
N CYS A 13 -13.91 -16.70 -28.06
CA CYS A 13 -13.28 -16.01 -26.93
C CYS A 13 -12.85 -16.92 -25.78
N SER A 14 -11.54 -17.08 -25.60
CA SER A 14 -11.02 -17.45 -24.29
C SER A 14 -11.32 -16.29 -23.35
N SER A 15 -12.40 -16.38 -22.56
CA SER A 15 -12.57 -15.47 -21.42
C SER A 15 -11.49 -15.83 -20.41
N ASN A 16 -10.31 -15.24 -20.58
CA ASN A 16 -9.26 -15.32 -19.59
C ASN A 16 -9.70 -14.44 -18.43
N THR A 17 -10.53 -14.98 -17.53
CA THR A 17 -11.14 -14.30 -16.38
C THR A 17 -10.13 -14.05 -15.25
N SER A 18 -8.88 -13.81 -15.63
CA SER A 18 -7.72 -13.61 -14.78
C SER A 18 -7.45 -12.11 -14.74
N ASN A 19 -7.52 -11.52 -13.55
CA ASN A 19 -7.09 -10.13 -13.35
C ASN A 19 -5.66 -10.16 -12.88
N ARG A 20 -4.74 -9.65 -13.70
CA ARG A 20 -3.32 -9.59 -13.31
C ARG A 20 -3.09 -8.87 -11.98
N TYR A 21 -3.98 -7.94 -11.59
CA TYR A 21 -3.89 -7.18 -10.35
C TYR A 21 -4.46 -7.91 -9.13
N LEU A 22 -4.76 -9.21 -9.26
CA LEU A 22 -5.22 -10.08 -8.17
C LEU A 22 -4.36 -11.36 -8.08
N GLU A 23 -3.19 -11.38 -8.72
CA GLU A 23 -2.36 -12.58 -8.89
C GLU A 23 -0.88 -12.31 -8.56
N GLY A 24 -0.16 -13.34 -8.10
CA GLY A 24 1.27 -13.25 -7.80
C GLY A 24 1.58 -12.14 -6.79
N ASN A 25 2.52 -11.25 -7.14
CA ASN A 25 2.88 -10.08 -6.31
C ASN A 25 1.75 -9.07 -6.14
N PHE A 26 0.69 -9.19 -6.93
CA PHE A 26 -0.49 -8.35 -6.89
C PHE A 26 -1.68 -9.03 -6.20
N ALA A 27 -1.49 -10.27 -5.73
CA ALA A 27 -2.51 -10.97 -4.97
C ALA A 27 -2.78 -10.25 -3.62
N PRO A 28 -4.02 -10.34 -3.10
CA PRO A 28 -4.36 -9.80 -1.78
C PRO A 28 -3.44 -10.32 -0.67
N VAL A 29 -2.96 -9.41 0.18
CA VAL A 29 -2.37 -9.76 1.48
C VAL A 29 -3.50 -9.86 2.49
N LEU A 30 -3.87 -11.08 2.86
CA LEU A 30 -5.07 -11.33 3.68
C LEU A 30 -4.84 -11.10 5.18
N ALA A 31 -3.61 -11.25 5.68
CA ALA A 31 -3.30 -11.20 7.09
C ALA A 31 -2.49 -9.96 7.47
N GLU A 32 -2.88 -9.30 8.55
CA GLU A 32 -1.99 -8.38 9.29
C GLU A 32 -1.00 -9.20 10.11
N SER A 33 0.25 -8.76 10.13
CA SER A 33 1.37 -9.49 10.70
C SER A 33 2.21 -8.56 11.56
N THR A 34 2.77 -9.13 12.61
CA THR A 34 3.86 -8.53 13.39
C THR A 34 4.98 -9.55 13.47
N VAL A 35 6.14 -9.18 12.98
CA VAL A 35 7.35 -10.00 13.06
C VAL A 35 8.38 -9.20 13.84
N ILE A 36 8.82 -9.70 14.99
CA ILE A 36 9.81 -9.03 15.87
C ILE A 36 11.20 -9.66 15.80
N SER A 37 11.33 -10.77 15.07
CA SER A 37 12.59 -11.47 14.81
C SER A 37 12.75 -11.55 13.31
N LEU A 38 13.51 -10.62 12.73
CA LEU A 38 13.78 -10.56 11.30
C LEU A 38 15.16 -11.10 11.02
N ASP A 39 15.26 -11.96 10.01
CA ASP A 39 16.55 -12.37 9.48
C ASP A 39 17.20 -11.19 8.76
N THR A 40 18.49 -10.97 9.03
CA THR A 40 19.28 -9.89 8.44
C THR A 40 20.55 -10.47 7.83
N THR A 41 20.87 -10.06 6.61
CA THR A 41 22.13 -10.39 5.95
C THR A 41 23.01 -9.13 5.90
N GLY A 42 24.27 -9.24 6.34
CA GLY A 42 25.17 -8.10 6.45
C GLY A 42 25.03 -7.37 7.78
N VAL A 43 25.26 -6.06 7.78
CA VAL A 43 25.24 -5.20 8.97
C VAL A 43 24.30 -4.02 8.73
N ILE A 44 23.34 -3.82 9.63
CA ILE A 44 22.52 -2.60 9.65
C ILE A 44 23.35 -1.52 10.36
N PRO A 45 23.56 -0.34 9.76
CA PRO A 45 24.28 0.74 10.42
C PRO A 45 23.59 1.18 11.73
N ASP A 46 24.38 1.43 12.77
CA ASP A 46 23.88 1.78 14.11
C ASP A 46 23.14 3.12 14.13
N GLU A 47 23.48 4.02 13.22
CA GLU A 47 22.87 5.34 13.06
C GLU A 47 21.46 5.31 12.46
N LEU A 48 21.03 4.19 11.86
CA LEU A 48 19.67 4.07 11.32
C LEU A 48 18.68 3.78 12.45
N ALA A 49 18.05 4.84 12.94
CA ALA A 49 16.97 4.77 13.91
C ALA A 49 15.69 5.38 13.35
N GLY A 50 14.62 4.58 13.27
CA GLY A 50 13.33 5.05 12.77
C GLY A 50 12.52 3.97 12.07
N ARG A 51 11.58 4.40 11.22
CA ARG A 51 10.71 3.50 10.45
C ARG A 51 10.79 3.85 8.97
N PHE A 52 10.97 2.85 8.14
CA PHE A 52 10.65 2.93 6.72
C PHE A 52 9.23 2.38 6.53
N VAL A 53 8.33 3.21 5.99
CA VAL A 53 6.92 2.84 5.79
C VAL A 53 6.54 3.06 4.33
N ARG A 54 5.83 2.11 3.74
CA ARG A 54 5.19 2.24 2.43
C ARG A 54 3.70 1.99 2.57
N ASN A 55 2.91 2.73 1.79
CA ASN A 55 1.47 2.51 1.65
C ASN A 55 1.17 2.03 0.23
N GLY A 56 0.09 1.26 0.07
CA GLY A 56 -0.37 0.77 -1.22
C GLY A 56 -1.79 0.24 -1.16
N PRO A 57 -2.45 0.08 -2.33
CA PRO A 57 -3.73 -0.59 -2.44
C PRO A 57 -3.54 -2.09 -2.22
N ASN A 58 -4.28 -2.63 -1.25
CA ASN A 58 -4.43 -4.06 -1.05
C ASN A 58 -5.84 -4.48 -1.49
N PRO A 59 -5.99 -5.36 -2.50
CA PRO A 59 -7.30 -5.82 -2.93
C PRO A 59 -8.05 -6.53 -1.80
N ASN A 60 -9.37 -6.38 -1.76
CA ASN A 60 -10.21 -7.21 -0.91
C ASN A 60 -10.26 -8.65 -1.44
N ASP A 61 -10.56 -9.59 -0.56
CA ASP A 61 -10.77 -11.01 -0.90
C ASP A 61 -11.92 -11.21 -1.91
N ASP A 62 -12.94 -10.37 -1.84
CA ASP A 62 -14.13 -10.38 -2.70
C ASP A 62 -13.99 -9.55 -3.99
N ALA A 63 -12.78 -9.07 -4.32
CA ALA A 63 -12.52 -8.26 -5.49
C ALA A 63 -12.98 -8.93 -6.79
N SER A 64 -13.78 -8.20 -7.58
CA SER A 64 -14.29 -8.70 -8.86
C SER A 64 -13.16 -8.90 -9.87
N ARG A 65 -12.87 -10.16 -10.22
CA ARG A 65 -11.84 -10.50 -11.23
C ARG A 65 -12.04 -9.77 -12.57
N SER A 66 -13.28 -9.55 -13.03
CA SER A 66 -13.51 -8.86 -14.30
C SER A 66 -13.44 -7.33 -14.24
N ARG A 67 -13.51 -6.72 -13.05
CA ARG A 67 -13.64 -5.25 -12.91
C ARG A 67 -12.59 -4.60 -12.01
N TYR A 68 -11.74 -5.38 -11.35
CA TYR A 68 -10.80 -4.83 -10.37
C TYR A 68 -9.76 -3.92 -11.03
N HIS A 69 -9.58 -2.73 -10.45
CA HIS A 69 -8.58 -1.75 -10.83
C HIS A 69 -7.53 -1.64 -9.73
N TRP A 70 -6.25 -1.57 -10.10
CA TRP A 70 -5.13 -1.58 -9.16
C TRP A 70 -5.24 -0.51 -8.05
N PHE A 71 -5.78 0.68 -8.35
CA PHE A 71 -5.89 1.79 -7.38
C PHE A 71 -7.03 1.69 -6.35
N VAL A 72 -7.96 0.74 -6.46
CA VAL A 72 -9.18 0.76 -5.63
C VAL A 72 -9.13 -0.11 -4.36
N GLY A 73 -8.03 -0.83 -4.13
CA GLY A 73 -7.85 -1.62 -2.92
C GLY A 73 -7.84 -0.78 -1.65
N ARG A 74 -8.10 -1.40 -0.49
CA ARG A 74 -7.97 -0.71 0.81
C ARG A 74 -6.52 -0.34 1.07
N GLY A 75 -6.29 0.75 1.80
CA GLY A 75 -4.94 1.10 2.23
C GLY A 75 -4.35 0.01 3.11
N MET A 76 -3.17 -0.48 2.76
CA MET A 76 -2.35 -1.29 3.64
C MET A 76 -0.94 -0.71 3.71
N VAL A 77 -0.53 -0.35 4.93
CA VAL A 77 0.82 0.10 5.20
C VAL A 77 1.70 -1.06 5.58
N HIS A 78 2.92 -1.05 5.08
CA HIS A 78 3.99 -1.98 5.43
C HIS A 78 5.13 -1.16 5.99
N GLY A 79 5.67 -1.55 7.15
CA GLY A 79 6.80 -0.86 7.74
C GLY A 79 7.82 -1.77 8.38
N VAL A 80 9.06 -1.29 8.37
CA VAL A 80 10.20 -1.88 9.08
C VAL A 80 10.75 -0.82 10.03
N ARG A 81 10.90 -1.17 11.31
CA ARG A 81 11.59 -0.34 12.29
C ARG A 81 13.03 -0.80 12.45
N LEU A 82 13.97 0.14 12.36
CA LEU A 82 15.38 -0.06 12.65
C LEU A 82 15.77 0.74 13.89
N ASP A 83 16.68 0.19 14.69
CA ASP A 83 17.24 0.86 15.87
C ASP A 83 18.56 0.19 16.27
N ALA A 84 19.62 0.97 16.50
CA ALA A 84 20.93 0.52 17.00
C ALA A 84 21.43 -0.79 16.33
N GLY A 85 21.47 -0.80 14.99
CA GLY A 85 21.98 -1.93 14.21
C GLY A 85 21.03 -3.14 14.13
N ARG A 86 19.77 -2.99 14.54
CA ARG A 86 18.79 -4.09 14.58
C ARG A 86 17.52 -3.77 13.81
N ALA A 87 16.98 -4.78 13.12
CA ALA A 87 15.61 -4.78 12.63
C ALA A 87 14.67 -5.16 13.78
N MET A 88 13.99 -4.15 14.33
CA MET A 88 13.18 -4.29 15.55
C MET A 88 11.85 -4.97 15.26
N TRP A 89 11.21 -4.61 14.15
CA TRP A 89 10.01 -5.29 13.69
C TRP A 89 9.72 -5.02 12.21
N TYR A 90 8.99 -5.94 11.58
CA TYR A 90 8.18 -5.71 10.39
C TYR A 90 6.70 -5.80 10.76
N ARG A 91 5.90 -4.92 10.17
CA ARG A 91 4.44 -4.93 10.32
C ARG A 91 3.74 -4.55 9.04
N ASN A 92 2.59 -5.16 8.80
CA ASN A 92 1.58 -4.61 7.91
C ASN A 92 0.27 -4.37 8.65
N ARG A 93 -0.38 -3.26 8.35
CA ARG A 93 -1.68 -2.89 8.91
C ARG A 93 -2.58 -2.33 7.83
N TYR A 94 -3.86 -2.68 7.89
CA TYR A 94 -4.88 -1.95 7.13
C TYR A 94 -5.01 -0.53 7.68
N VAL A 95 -5.16 0.42 6.77
CA VAL A 95 -5.54 1.78 7.12
C VAL A 95 -7.05 1.84 7.17
N ALA A 96 -7.60 2.16 8.35
CA ALA A 96 -9.03 2.25 8.58
C ALA A 96 -9.31 3.28 9.69
N SER A 97 -9.87 4.43 9.32
CA SER A 97 -10.35 5.41 10.31
C SER A 97 -11.75 5.05 10.83
N PRO A 98 -12.16 5.59 12.00
CA PRO A 98 -13.53 5.45 12.49
C PRO A 98 -14.61 5.94 11.53
N SER A 99 -14.30 6.94 10.68
CA SER A 99 -15.20 7.47 9.66
C SER A 99 -15.20 6.66 8.35
N GLY A 100 -14.39 5.61 8.25
CA GLY A 100 -14.33 4.71 7.08
C GLY A 100 -13.29 5.10 6.01
N GLN A 101 -12.38 6.04 6.30
CA GLN A 101 -11.28 6.37 5.38
C GLN A 101 -10.27 5.22 5.30
N THR A 102 -9.78 4.93 4.10
CA THR A 102 -8.79 3.88 3.84
C THR A 102 -7.75 4.32 2.79
N PRO A 103 -7.02 5.43 3.04
CA PRO A 103 -6.10 5.98 2.05
C PRO A 103 -4.96 5.01 1.72
N ASN A 104 -4.66 4.87 0.43
CA ASN A 104 -3.87 3.75 -0.10
C ASN A 104 -2.72 4.15 -1.02
N THR A 105 -2.41 5.45 -1.16
CA THR A 105 -1.46 5.90 -2.19
C THR A 105 -0.08 6.17 -1.62
N SER A 106 0.00 6.92 -0.52
CA SER A 106 1.28 7.32 0.06
C SER A 106 1.20 7.45 1.58
N VAL A 107 2.36 7.66 2.21
CA VAL A 107 2.53 7.93 3.64
C VAL A 107 3.57 9.03 3.82
N ILE A 108 3.33 9.94 4.75
CA ILE A 108 4.25 11.05 5.08
C ILE A 108 4.34 11.27 6.59
N GLY A 109 5.53 11.63 7.07
CA GLY A 109 5.72 12.19 8.40
C GLY A 109 5.60 13.72 8.37
N HIS A 110 4.68 14.30 9.13
CA HIS A 110 4.52 15.77 9.23
C HIS A 110 3.96 16.15 10.60
N ALA A 111 4.45 17.26 11.18
CA ALA A 111 4.02 17.77 12.49
C ALA A 111 4.00 16.71 13.62
N GLY A 112 5.01 15.81 13.64
CA GLY A 112 5.12 14.73 14.63
C GLY A 112 4.17 13.55 14.41
N LYS A 113 3.37 13.57 13.33
CA LYS A 113 2.40 12.53 12.99
C LYS A 113 2.87 11.73 11.76
N THR A 114 2.37 10.50 11.66
CA THR A 114 2.48 9.70 10.42
C THR A 114 1.12 9.66 9.75
N LEU A 115 1.02 10.09 8.51
CA LEU A 115 -0.25 10.24 7.79
C LEU A 115 -0.27 9.34 6.55
N ALA A 116 -1.25 8.45 6.47
CA ALA A 116 -1.60 7.77 5.23
C ALA A 116 -2.53 8.68 4.38
N ILE A 117 -2.25 8.80 3.09
CA ILE A 117 -2.89 9.76 2.18
C ILE A 117 -3.26 9.12 0.82
N VAL A 118 -4.23 9.70 0.13
CA VAL A 118 -4.81 9.16 -1.11
C VAL A 118 -5.18 10.25 -2.11
N GLU A 119 -5.04 9.98 -3.41
CA GLU A 119 -5.32 10.96 -4.48
C GLU A 119 -6.83 11.21 -4.71
N SER A 120 -7.70 10.34 -4.22
CA SER A 120 -9.15 10.38 -4.46
C SER A 120 -9.93 11.34 -3.56
N GLY A 121 -9.24 12.26 -2.89
CA GLY A 121 -9.86 13.27 -2.03
C GLY A 121 -10.35 12.75 -0.67
N GLY A 122 -9.99 11.53 -0.28
CA GLY A 122 -10.16 11.05 1.09
C GLY A 122 -9.31 11.85 2.08
N LEU A 123 -9.76 11.89 3.33
CA LEU A 123 -9.00 12.56 4.39
C LEU A 123 -7.75 11.73 4.75
N PRO A 124 -6.64 12.39 5.13
CA PRO A 124 -5.50 11.67 5.69
C PRO A 124 -5.89 10.91 6.95
N VAL A 125 -5.31 9.72 7.13
CA VAL A 125 -5.47 8.93 8.35
C VAL A 125 -4.16 8.95 9.13
N GLU A 126 -4.23 9.37 10.39
CA GLU A 126 -3.10 9.32 11.32
C GLU A 126 -2.81 7.87 11.74
N LEU A 127 -1.53 7.51 11.72
CA LEU A 127 -1.01 6.23 12.19
C LEU A 127 -0.12 6.47 13.41
N ASP A 128 -0.24 5.60 14.41
CA ASP A 128 0.67 5.59 15.54
C ASP A 128 2.07 5.07 15.11
N TYR A 129 3.00 5.02 16.07
CA TYR A 129 4.36 4.53 15.80
C TYR A 129 4.38 3.03 15.39
N GLU A 130 3.34 2.30 15.76
CA GLU A 130 3.19 0.86 15.63
C GLU A 130 2.33 0.47 14.39
N LEU A 131 1.95 1.48 13.58
CA LEU A 131 1.14 1.47 12.36
C LEU A 131 -0.38 1.27 12.55
N THR A 132 -0.89 1.39 13.77
CA THR A 132 -2.33 1.38 14.04
C THR A 132 -2.96 2.68 13.58
N SER A 133 -4.13 2.61 12.93
CA SER A 133 -4.91 3.80 12.57
C SER A 133 -5.49 4.46 13.83
N VAL A 134 -5.28 5.76 13.99
CA VAL A 134 -5.68 6.54 15.17
C VAL A 134 -6.97 7.30 14.90
N ASN A 135 -6.96 8.21 13.93
CA ASN A 135 -8.11 9.05 13.55
C ASN A 135 -7.87 9.66 12.16
N ASP A 136 -8.87 10.34 11.64
CA ASP A 136 -8.82 11.15 10.42
C ASP A 136 -9.26 12.61 10.68
N ASP A 137 -9.15 13.07 11.93
CA ASP A 137 -9.52 14.44 12.36
C ASP A 137 -8.44 15.47 12.00
N MET A 138 -8.03 15.42 10.73
CA MET A 138 -7.31 16.53 10.12
C MET A 138 -8.35 17.60 9.84
N LYS A 139 -8.26 18.76 10.51
CA LYS A 139 -9.14 19.93 10.32
C LYS A 139 -8.95 20.60 8.94
N MET A 140 -8.92 19.80 7.88
CA MET A 140 -8.76 20.19 6.49
C MET A 140 -10.16 20.26 5.86
N GLY A 141 -10.42 21.32 5.08
CA GLY A 141 -11.73 21.58 4.48
C GLY A 141 -12.09 20.67 3.30
N GLY A 142 -11.36 19.58 3.05
CA GLY A 142 -11.56 18.69 1.90
C GLY A 142 -10.40 17.72 1.66
N GLY A 143 -10.38 17.14 0.47
CA GLY A 143 -9.37 16.17 0.05
C GLY A 143 -7.94 16.72 0.05
N PHE A 144 -6.98 15.84 0.28
CA PHE A 144 -5.56 16.16 0.38
C PHE A 144 -4.74 15.39 -0.66
N SER A 145 -3.71 16.02 -1.24
CA SER A 145 -2.86 15.36 -2.24
C SER A 145 -2.11 14.18 -1.63
N ALA A 146 -1.91 13.10 -2.40
CA ALA A 146 -1.04 11.99 -1.98
C ALA A 146 0.46 12.28 -2.16
N HIS A 147 0.82 13.41 -2.78
CA HIS A 147 2.20 13.79 -3.09
C HIS A 147 2.59 15.15 -2.52
N PRO A 148 2.37 15.40 -1.21
CA PRO A 148 2.94 16.59 -0.58
C PRO A 148 4.47 16.50 -0.60
N GLN A 149 5.11 17.65 -0.56
CA GLN A 149 6.55 17.77 -0.44
C GLN A 149 6.87 18.53 0.84
N LEU A 150 7.95 18.14 1.51
CA LEU A 150 8.51 18.91 2.61
C LEU A 150 9.53 19.89 2.02
N ASP A 151 9.39 21.16 2.37
CA ASP A 151 10.38 22.17 2.02
C ASP A 151 11.66 21.87 2.84
N PRO A 152 12.83 21.69 2.21
CA PRO A 152 14.06 21.42 2.95
C PRO A 152 14.49 22.57 3.88
N ASP A 153 14.06 23.80 3.60
CA ASP A 153 14.45 24.99 4.38
C ASP A 153 13.50 25.23 5.56
N THR A 154 12.20 24.95 5.40
CA THR A 154 11.18 25.26 6.42
C THR A 154 10.53 24.05 7.08
N GLY A 155 10.69 22.85 6.51
CA GLY A 155 9.91 21.66 6.87
C GLY A 155 8.47 21.72 6.37
#